data_AF-A0A7G8V918-F1
#
_entry.id   AF-A0A7G8V918-F1
#
_cell.length_a   1.000
_cell.length_b   1.000
_cell.length_c   1.000
_cell.angle_alpha   90.00
_cell.angle_beta   90.00
_cell.angle_gamma   90.00
#
_symmetry.space_group_name_H-M   'P 1'
#
loop_
_entity.id
_entity.type
_entity.pdbx_description
1 polymer ?
#
loop_
_entity_poly.entity_id
_entity_poly.type
_entity_poly.pdbx_seq_one_letter_code
_entity_poly.pdbx_strand_id
1 'polypeptide(L)' 'MIIVKKYTVYLCQDGKTFVHLSPHKNEDIQKRVLAVESFLSFQKKRDESGLEGKPQIEVMKLVGESYN' A
#
# COMPACT_ATOMS: atom_id res chain seq x y z
N MET A 1 1.59 14.79 12.33
CA MET A 1 2.28 14.51 11.04
C MET A 1 2.49 13.00 10.94
N ILE A 2 1.83 12.34 9.99
CA ILE A 2 1.95 10.90 9.75
C ILE A 2 3.13 10.72 8.79
N ILE A 3 4.20 10.02 9.20
CA ILE A 3 5.41 9.86 8.38
C ILE A 3 5.34 8.50 7.67
N VAL A 4 5.01 8.53 6.38
CA VAL A 4 5.27 7.42 5.44
C VAL A 4 6.62 7.72 4.79
N LYS A 5 7.61 6.84 4.97
CA LYS A 5 8.99 7.11 4.53
C LYS A 5 9.11 7.09 2.99
N LYS A 6 8.34 6.21 2.33
CA LYS A 6 8.28 6.06 0.88
C LYS A 6 6.96 5.39 0.51
N TYR A 7 6.34 5.81 -0.59
CA TYR A 7 5.20 5.09 -1.17
C TYR A 7 5.56 4.76 -2.61
N THR A 8 5.59 3.48 -2.95
CA THR A 8 5.97 3.04 -4.30
C THR A 8 4.88 2.15 -4.86
N VAL A 9 4.58 2.33 -6.14
CA VAL A 9 3.61 1.51 -6.87
C VAL A 9 4.34 0.89 -8.06
N TYR A 10 4.16 -0.41 -8.23
CA TYR A 10 4.71 -1.18 -9.35
C TYR A 10 3.57 -1.74 -10.18
N LEU A 11 3.80 -1.86 -11.49
CA LEU A 11 2.99 -2.68 -12.39
C LEU A 11 3.75 -3.99 -12.62
N CYS A 12 3.10 -5.10 -12.37
CA CYS A 12 3.66 -6.42 -12.63
C CYS A 12 3.78 -6.68 -14.13
N GLN A 13 4.54 -7.72 -14.48
CA GLN A 13 4.79 -8.10 -15.88
C GLN A 13 3.51 -8.47 -16.65
N ASP A 14 2.44 -8.89 -15.97
CA ASP A 14 1.13 -9.18 -16.57
C ASP A 14 0.41 -7.93 -17.11
N GLY A 15 0.93 -6.73 -16.84
CA GLY A 15 0.39 -5.47 -17.34
C GLY A 15 -0.92 -5.03 -16.66
N LYS A 16 -1.35 -5.71 -15.59
CA LYS A 16 -2.64 -5.45 -14.93
C LYS A 16 -2.62 -5.56 -13.41
N THR A 17 -1.61 -6.21 -12.83
CA THR A 17 -1.46 -6.31 -11.37
C THR A 17 -0.63 -5.17 -10.84
N PHE A 18 -1.16 -4.45 -9.86
CA PHE A 18 -0.46 -3.36 -9.16
C PHE A 18 0.01 -3.82 -7.78
N VAL A 19 1.25 -3.46 -7.43
CA VAL A 19 1.82 -3.72 -6.10
C VAL A 19 2.13 -2.40 -5.42
N HIS A 20 1.50 -2.16 -4.27
CA HIS A 20 1.70 -0.97 -3.45
C HIS A 20 2.62 -1.31 -2.27
N LEU A 21 3.81 -0.71 -2.23
CA LEU A 21 4.74 -0.82 -1.10
C LEU A 21 4.73 0.48 -0.29
N SER A 22 4.37 0.35 0.98
CA SER A 22 4.22 1.46 1.93
C SER A 22 4.88 1.10 3.26
N PRO A 23 6.18 1.35 3.44
CA PRO A 23 6.84 1.17 4.72
C PRO A 23 6.29 2.14 5.77
N HIS A 24 5.79 1.59 6.87
CA HIS A 24 5.32 2.33 8.02
C HIS A 24 6.28 2.14 9.20
N LYS A 25 6.41 3.17 10.03
CA LYS A 25 7.26 3.10 11.23
C LYS A 25 6.77 2.07 12.25
N ASN A 26 5.45 1.90 12.36
CA ASN A 26 4.80 0.90 13.21
C ASN A 26 3.33 0.69 12.79
N GLU A 27 2.68 -0.29 13.41
CA GLU A 27 1.27 -0.64 13.17
C GLU A 27 0.30 0.50 13.50
N ASP A 28 0.56 1.29 14.53
CA ASP A 28 -0.33 2.41 14.91
C ASP A 28 -0.39 3.48 13.81
N ILE A 29 0.75 3.79 13.21
CA ILE A 29 0.85 4.71 12.08
C ILE A 29 0.15 4.11 10.87
N GLN A 30 0.33 2.82 10.59
CA GLN A 30 -0.40 2.14 9.52
C GLN A 30 -1.92 2.25 9.72
N LYS A 31 -2.45 1.93 10.90
CA LYS A 31 -3.89 2.04 11.21
C LYS A 31 -4.41 3.46 10.98
N ARG A 32 -3.65 4.48 11.39
CA ARG A 32 -4.01 5.88 11.17
C ARG A 32 -4.03 6.25 9.68
N VAL A 33 -3.05 5.80 8.90
CA VAL A 33 -3.02 6.02 7.44
C VAL A 33 -4.23 5.37 6.77
N LEU A 34 -4.51 4.11 7.14
CA LEU A 34 -5.62 3.35 6.57
C LEU A 34 -7.01 3.97 6.87
N ALA A 35 -7.09 4.81 7.91
CA ALA A 35 -8.29 5.52 8.31
C ALA A 35 -8.43 6.93 7.70
N VAL A 36 -7.44 7.45 6.97
CA VAL A 36 -7.54 8.77 6.33
C VAL A 36 -8.57 8.72 5.19
N GLU A 37 -9.43 9.74 5.09
CA GLU A 37 -10.49 9.79 4.07
C GLU A 37 -9.99 9.60 2.64
N SER A 38 -8.85 10.19 2.28
CA SER A 38 -8.25 10.01 0.96
C SER A 38 -7.90 8.54 0.69
N PHE A 39 -7.45 7.81 1.71
CA PHE A 39 -7.10 6.40 1.61
C PHE A 39 -8.35 5.51 1.57
N LEU A 40 -9.39 5.84 2.34
CA LEU A 40 -10.70 5.19 2.27
C LEU A 40 -11.35 5.38 0.90
N SER A 41 -11.30 6.60 0.33
CA SER A 41 -11.80 6.91 -1.00
C SER A 41 -11.04 6.13 -2.09
N PHE A 42 -9.72 6.03 -1.96
CA PHE A 42 -8.90 5.18 -2.85
C PHE A 42 -9.32 3.71 -2.78
N GLN A 43 -9.46 3.15 -1.57
CA GLN A 43 -9.90 1.76 -1.39
C GLN A 43 -11.26 1.51 -2.01
N LYS A 44 -12.22 2.42 -1.82
CA LYS A 44 -13.54 2.33 -2.44
C LYS A 44 -13.43 2.29 -3.96
N LYS A 45 -12.70 3.24 -4.58
CA LYS A 45 -12.51 3.28 -6.03
C LYS A 45 -11.83 2.03 -6.58
N ARG A 46 -10.83 1.51 -5.85
CA ARG A 46 -10.15 0.26 -6.19
C ARG A 46 -11.15 -0.91 -6.16
N ASP A 47 -11.95 -1.02 -5.12
CA ASP A 47 -12.87 -2.14 -4.96
C ASP A 47 -14.01 -2.07 -5.99
N GLU A 48 -14.39 -0.86 -6.42
CA GLU A 48 -15.39 -0.61 -7.47
C GLU A 48 -14.83 -0.67 -8.91
N SER A 49 -13.51 -0.80 -9.11
CA SER A 49 -12.89 -0.71 -10.44
C SER A 49 -13.04 -1.97 -11.30
N GLY A 50 -13.73 -3.00 -10.79
CA GLY A 50 -13.85 -4.29 -11.47
C GLY A 50 -12.57 -5.12 -11.45
N LEU A 51 -11.85 -5.12 -10.32
CA LEU A 51 -10.68 -5.99 -10.14
C LEU A 51 -11.03 -7.45 -10.46
N GLU A 52 -10.16 -8.12 -11.22
CA GLU A 52 -10.32 -9.54 -11.56
C GLU A 52 -10.32 -10.45 -10.32
N GLY A 53 -9.80 -9.97 -9.19
CA GLY A 53 -9.78 -10.70 -7.93
C GLY A 53 -9.69 -9.78 -6.73
N LYS A 54 -9.82 -10.36 -5.53
CA LYS A 54 -9.67 -9.60 -4.28
C LYS A 54 -8.23 -9.12 -4.11
N PRO A 55 -8.00 -7.89 -3.60
CA PRO A 55 -6.67 -7.44 -3.23
C PRO A 55 -6.02 -8.40 -2.23
N GLN A 56 -4.74 -8.71 -2.44
CA GLN A 56 -3.91 -9.45 -1.49
C GLN A 56 -3.15 -8.45 -0.63
N ILE A 57 -3.12 -8.67 0.69
CA ILE A 57 -2.41 -7.82 1.64
C ILE A 57 -1.38 -8.67 2.38
N GLU A 58 -0.13 -8.27 2.29
CA GLU A 58 0.97 -8.91 2.99
C GLU A 58 1.65 -7.93 3.94
N VAL A 59 1.76 -8.32 5.22
CA VAL A 59 2.47 -7.55 6.24
C VAL A 59 3.88 -8.07 6.35
N MET A 60 4.85 -7.23 5.99
CA MET A 60 6.26 -7.59 5.96
C MET A 60 7.05 -6.86 7.05
N LYS A 61 8.05 -7.56 7.61
CA LYS A 61 9.05 -6.95 8.49
C LYS A 61 10.31 -6.66 7.70
N LEU A 62 10.67 -5.37 7.58
CA LEU A 62 11.95 -4.98 6.99
C LEU A 62 13.10 -5.44 7.89
N VAL A 63 14.01 -6.24 7.35
CA VAL A 63 15.22 -6.73 8.04
C VAL A 63 16.50 -6.00 7.63
N GLY A 64 16.47 -5.31 6.49
CA GLY A 64 17.58 -4.51 5.97
C GLY A 64 17.24 -3.92 4.60
N GLU A 65 17.86 -2.79 4.28
CA GLU A 65 17.78 -2.11 2.98
C GLU A 65 19.13 -1.48 2.66
N SER A 66 19.61 -1.61 1.43
CA SER A 66 20.79 -0.90 0.94
C SER A 66 20.37 0.39 0.26
N TYR A 67 21.10 1.47 0.52
CA TYR A 67 20.98 2.73 -0.20
C TYR A 67 22.17 2.85 -1.15
N ASN A 68 21.91 3.27 -2.40
CA ASN A 68 22.96 3.70 -3.32
C ASN A 68 23.38 5.13 -3.01
#